data_AF-A0A537HVC9-F1
#
_entry.id   AF-A0A537HVC9-F1
#
_cell.length_a   1.000
_cell.length_b   1.000
_cell.length_c   1.000
_cell.angle_alpha   90.00
_cell.angle_beta   90.00
_cell.angle_gamma   90.00
#
_symmetry.space_group_name_H-M   'P 1'
#
loop_
_entity.id
_entity.type
_entity.pdbx_description
1 polymer ?
#
loop_
_entity_poly.entity_id
_entity_poly.type
_entity_poly.pdbx_seq_one_letter_code
_entity_poly.pdbx_strand_id
1 'polypeptide(L)'
;MSFLEALYGSQYYEIQKQGKDGNKGRTSANFFLAALIILIFIAVLMIGVSFVPGFNESLTKSIRNVFGYSSGRSIGKLLALPLFILLYFILSLSVGSKENFKIKTEAFMQYPDEVKKKANAKLLIPFFVLLAIVGVLAFSKL
;
A
#
# COMPACT_ATOMS: atom_id res chain seq x y z
N MET A 1 -14.11 -5.05 13.53
CA MET A 1 -12.70 -4.82 13.18
C MET A 1 -12.58 -4.22 11.79
N SER A 2 -12.24 -2.93 11.74
CA SER A 2 -11.94 -2.18 10.51
C SER A 2 -10.59 -2.59 9.90
N PHE A 3 -10.33 -2.17 8.64
CA PHE A 3 -9.06 -2.45 7.97
C PHE A 3 -7.86 -1.82 8.72
N LEU A 4 -7.98 -0.57 9.16
CA LEU A 4 -6.91 0.11 9.89
C LEU A 4 -6.70 -0.47 11.30
N GLU A 5 -7.77 -0.91 11.98
CA GLU A 5 -7.64 -1.69 13.23
C GLU A 5 -6.90 -3.00 12.99
N ALA A 6 -7.26 -3.74 11.92
CA ALA A 6 -6.57 -4.97 11.57
C ALA A 6 -5.10 -4.69 11.24
N LEU A 7 -4.81 -3.63 10.50
CA LEU A 7 -3.47 -3.24 10.06
C LEU A 7 -2.59 -2.85 11.24
N TYR A 8 -2.97 -1.81 11.98
CA TYR A 8 -2.15 -1.30 13.08
C TYR A 8 -2.14 -2.27 14.27
N GLY A 9 -3.29 -2.87 14.57
CA GLY A 9 -3.47 -3.82 15.66
C GLY A 9 -2.67 -5.11 15.50
N SER A 10 -2.70 -5.74 14.31
CA SER A 10 -1.93 -6.96 14.06
C SER A 10 -0.42 -6.71 14.18
N GLN A 11 0.08 -5.63 13.58
CA GLN A 11 1.50 -5.28 13.63
C GLN A 11 1.97 -4.99 15.06
N TYR A 12 1.16 -4.27 15.84
CA TYR A 12 1.44 -4.03 17.25
C TYR A 12 1.47 -5.33 18.05
N TYR A 13 0.43 -6.16 17.92
CA TYR A 13 0.26 -7.41 18.65
C TYR A 13 1.38 -8.42 18.36
N GLU A 14 1.79 -8.55 17.10
CA GLU A 14 2.89 -9.44 16.71
C GLU A 14 4.24 -9.01 17.29
N ILE A 15 4.54 -7.71 17.25
CA ILE A 15 5.79 -7.17 17.79
C ILE A 15 5.81 -7.28 19.31
N GLN A 16 4.68 -7.00 19.97
CA GLN A 16 4.54 -7.14 21.42
C GLN A 16 4.68 -8.61 21.85
N LYS A 17 4.10 -9.55 21.10
CA LYS A 17 4.25 -11.00 21.34
C LYS A 17 5.71 -11.48 21.24
N GLN A 18 6.53 -10.80 20.44
CA GLN A 18 7.98 -11.05 20.35
C GLN A 18 8.78 -10.36 21.47
N GLY A 19 8.14 -9.74 22.46
CA GLY A 19 8.80 -9.03 23.56
C GLY A 19 9.44 -7.69 23.17
N LYS A 20 9.09 -7.15 22.00
CA LYS A 20 9.62 -5.88 21.49
C LYS A 20 8.61 -4.74 21.72
N ASP A 21 9.09 -3.51 21.57
CA ASP A 21 8.23 -2.31 21.61
C ASP A 21 7.23 -2.31 20.44
N GLY A 22 5.97 -2.58 20.75
CA GLY A 22 4.86 -2.63 19.79
C GLY A 22 4.65 -1.32 19.01
N ASN A 23 5.13 -0.18 19.52
CA ASN A 23 5.05 1.10 18.81
C ASN A 23 5.87 1.09 17.50
N LYS A 24 6.86 0.20 17.39
CA LYS A 24 7.60 -0.02 16.14
C LYS A 24 6.71 -0.58 15.03
N GLY A 25 5.57 -1.18 15.36
CA GLY A 25 4.58 -1.69 14.41
C GLY A 25 3.92 -0.61 13.57
N ARG A 26 3.88 0.64 14.05
CA ARG A 26 3.34 1.78 13.30
C ARG A 26 4.10 2.02 12.00
N THR A 27 5.42 1.91 12.04
CA THR A 27 6.27 2.14 10.86
C THR A 27 6.03 1.08 9.80
N SER A 28 6.03 -0.21 10.19
CA SER A 28 5.74 -1.33 9.28
C SER A 28 4.34 -1.24 8.68
N ALA A 29 3.34 -0.89 9.50
CA ALA A 29 1.98 -0.69 9.05
C ALA A 29 1.85 0.48 8.05
N ASN A 30 2.53 1.60 8.29
CA ASN A 30 2.53 2.74 7.36
C ASN A 30 3.24 2.40 6.04
N PHE A 31 4.33 1.63 6.09
CA PHE A 31 4.98 1.13 4.87
C PHE A 31 4.08 0.20 4.08
N PHE A 32 3.37 -0.72 4.75
CA PHE A 32 2.41 -1.60 4.11
C PHE A 32 1.27 -0.80 3.46
N LEU A 33 0.72 0.19 4.16
CA LEU A 33 -0.35 1.04 3.63
C LEU A 33 0.13 1.88 2.44
N ALA A 34 1.35 2.42 2.49
CA ALA A 34 1.96 3.13 1.37
C ALA A 34 2.10 2.22 0.15
N ALA A 35 2.63 1.01 0.35
CA ALA A 35 2.78 0.02 -0.71
C ALA A 35 1.42 -0.39 -1.31
N LEU A 36 0.39 -0.58 -0.47
CA LEU A 36 -0.96 -0.89 -0.92
C LEU A 36 -1.56 0.23 -1.77
N ILE A 37 -1.41 1.49 -1.36
CA ILE A 37 -1.90 2.65 -2.12
C ILE A 37 -1.19 2.76 -3.46
N ILE A 38 0.14 2.56 -3.50
CA ILE A 38 0.90 2.54 -4.75
C ILE A 38 0.40 1.43 -5.66
N LEU A 39 0.15 0.23 -5.10
CA LEU A 39 -0.35 -0.90 -5.88
C LEU A 39 -1.75 -0.60 -6.46
N ILE A 40 -2.63 0.06 -5.69
CA ILE A 40 -3.93 0.53 -6.18
C ILE A 40 -3.75 1.52 -7.33
N PHE A 41 -2.85 2.49 -7.17
CA PHE A 41 -2.58 3.49 -8.20
C PHE A 41 -2.05 2.85 -9.49
N ILE A 42 -1.12 1.90 -9.38
CA ILE A 42 -0.63 1.11 -10.51
C ILE A 42 -1.75 0.33 -11.18
N ALA A 43 -2.60 -0.35 -10.40
CA ALA A 43 -3.73 -1.11 -10.94
C ALA A 43 -4.69 -0.20 -11.74
N VAL A 44 -5.03 0.97 -11.20
CA VAL A 44 -5.90 1.95 -11.88
C VAL A 44 -5.26 2.46 -13.16
N LEU A 45 -3.95 2.79 -13.15
CA LEU A 45 -3.24 3.22 -14.35
C LEU A 45 -3.24 2.12 -15.43
N MET A 46 -2.98 0.86 -15.05
CA MET A 46 -2.96 -0.25 -15.99
C MET A 46 -4.34 -0.55 -16.57
N ILE A 47 -5.39 -0.48 -15.75
CA ILE A 47 -6.78 -0.57 -16.23
C ILE A 47 -7.07 0.56 -17.23
N GLY A 48 -6.66 1.79 -16.91
CA GLY A 48 -6.81 2.93 -17.81
C GLY A 48 -6.11 2.71 -19.16
N VAL A 49 -4.86 2.25 -19.14
CA VAL A 49 -4.09 1.96 -20.36
C VAL A 49 -4.71 0.81 -21.16
N SER A 50 -5.26 -0.20 -20.49
CA SER A 50 -5.80 -1.40 -21.15
C SER A 50 -7.19 -1.20 -21.76
N PHE A 51 -8.05 -0.39 -21.13
CA PHE A 51 -9.46 -0.29 -21.48
C PHE A 51 -9.90 1.08 -22.00
N VAL A 52 -9.08 2.14 -21.85
CA VAL A 52 -9.43 3.49 -22.31
C VAL A 52 -8.65 3.82 -23.60
N PRO A 53 -9.34 3.90 -24.76
CA PRO A 53 -8.69 4.26 -26.03
C PRO A 53 -7.96 5.61 -25.93
N GLY A 54 -6.73 5.68 -26.44
CA GLY A 54 -5.92 6.91 -26.42
C GLY A 54 -5.28 7.27 -25.07
N PHE A 55 -5.55 6.53 -23.99
CA PHE A 55 -4.93 6.77 -22.69
C PHE A 55 -3.43 6.45 -22.69
N ASN A 56 -3.04 5.36 -23.37
CA ASN A 56 -1.63 4.98 -23.53
C ASN A 56 -0.80 6.09 -24.20
N GLU A 57 -1.32 6.67 -25.29
CA GLU A 57 -0.64 7.72 -26.04
C GLU A 57 -0.50 9.01 -25.22
N SER A 58 -1.56 9.40 -24.52
CA SER A 58 -1.57 10.56 -23.62
C SER A 58 -0.56 10.39 -22.48
N LEU A 59 -0.54 9.22 -21.84
CA LEU A 59 0.37 8.91 -20.74
C LEU A 59 1.82 8.86 -21.22
N THR A 60 2.08 8.25 -22.38
CA THR A 60 3.41 8.18 -23.00
C THR A 60 3.94 9.57 -23.37
N LYS A 61 3.10 10.45 -23.93
CA LYS A 61 3.47 11.85 -24.23
C LYS A 61 3.85 12.60 -22.96
N SER A 62 3.03 12.50 -21.91
CA SER A 62 3.31 13.14 -20.62
C SER A 62 4.62 12.66 -20.00
N ILE A 63 4.87 11.34 -20.02
CA ILE A 63 6.13 10.78 -19.51
C ILE A 63 7.32 11.26 -20.34
N ARG A 64 7.23 11.25 -21.68
CA ARG A 64 8.31 11.73 -22.56
C ARG A 64 8.61 13.21 -22.37
N ASN A 65 7.60 14.04 -22.12
CA ASN A 65 7.80 15.48 -21.89
C ASN A 65 8.57 15.76 -20.60
N VAL A 66 8.45 14.91 -19.57
CA VAL A 66 9.13 15.09 -18.28
C VAL A 66 10.47 14.36 -18.23
N PHE A 67 10.55 13.15 -18.81
CA PHE A 67 11.69 12.24 -18.64
C PHE A 67 12.45 11.93 -19.95
N GLY A 68 12.05 12.51 -21.08
CA GLY A 68 12.67 12.29 -22.38
C GLY A 68 12.58 10.84 -22.86
N TYR A 69 13.64 10.37 -23.53
CA TYR A 69 13.77 8.99 -24.05
C TYR A 69 14.39 8.01 -23.05
N SER A 70 14.36 8.32 -21.75
CA SER A 70 14.91 7.43 -20.73
C SER A 70 14.19 6.08 -20.71
N SER A 71 14.92 5.00 -20.42
CA SER A 71 14.33 3.66 -20.39
C SER A 71 13.21 3.57 -19.36
N GLY A 72 12.12 2.87 -19.68
CA GLY A 72 10.98 2.71 -18.76
C GLY A 72 11.37 2.16 -17.38
N ARG A 73 12.45 1.36 -17.31
CA ARG A 73 13.02 0.85 -16.05
C ARG A 73 13.64 1.95 -15.19
N SER A 74 14.34 2.90 -15.80
CA SER A 74 14.96 4.03 -15.09
C SER A 74 13.89 5.01 -14.60
N ILE A 75 12.90 5.30 -15.45
CA ILE A 75 11.76 6.17 -15.10
C ILE A 75 10.97 5.57 -13.94
N GLY A 76 10.70 4.26 -13.97
CA GLY A 76 10.01 3.57 -12.89
C GLY A 76 10.73 3.68 -11.55
N LYS A 77 12.06 3.50 -11.52
CA LYS A 77 12.85 3.67 -10.28
C LYS A 77 12.85 5.12 -9.79
N LEU A 78 13.01 6.07 -10.71
CA LEU A 78 13.08 7.49 -10.39
C LEU A 78 11.75 8.04 -9.86
N LEU A 79 10.62 7.53 -10.33
CA LEU A 79 9.29 7.94 -9.88
C LEU A 79 8.85 7.21 -8.61
N ALA A 80 9.13 5.91 -8.50
CA ALA A 80 8.61 5.10 -7.40
C ALA A 80 9.16 5.53 -6.03
N LEU A 81 10.46 5.86 -5.95
CA LEU A 81 11.09 6.18 -4.67
C LEU A 81 10.59 7.51 -4.08
N PRO A 82 10.59 8.66 -4.80
CA PRO A 82 10.03 9.91 -4.29
C PRO A 82 8.53 9.80 -3.99
N LEU A 83 7.77 9.10 -4.83
CA LEU A 83 6.35 8.87 -4.60
C LEU A 83 6.11 8.07 -3.31
N PHE A 84 6.91 7.03 -3.07
CA PHE A 84 6.83 6.23 -1.85
C PHE A 84 7.16 7.07 -0.61
N ILE A 85 8.23 7.88 -0.65
CA ILE A 85 8.61 8.76 0.46
C ILE A 85 7.51 9.77 0.76
N LEU A 86 6.97 10.41 -0.28
CA LEU A 86 5.89 11.38 -0.16
C LEU A 86 4.63 10.75 0.44
N LEU A 87 4.20 9.59 -0.08
CA LEU A 87 3.04 8.87 0.43
C LEU A 87 3.25 8.43 1.88
N TYR A 88 4.41 7.87 2.21
CA TYR A 88 4.72 7.48 3.58
C TYR A 88 4.65 8.66 4.54
N PHE A 89 5.15 9.83 4.13
CA PHE A 89 5.10 11.05 4.92
C PHE A 89 3.66 11.52 5.15
N ILE A 90 2.86 11.59 4.07
CA ILE A 90 1.43 11.94 4.14
C ILE A 90 0.67 10.99 5.07
N LEU A 91 0.89 9.68 4.93
CA LEU A 91 0.25 8.67 5.79
C LEU A 91 0.68 8.81 7.24
N SER A 92 1.97 9.05 7.49
CA SER A 92 2.50 9.21 8.84
C SER A 92 1.98 10.46 9.55
N LEU A 93 1.57 11.48 8.80
CA LEU A 93 0.93 12.69 9.34
C LEU A 93 -0.60 12.59 9.45
N SER A 94 -1.23 11.65 8.73
CA SER A 94 -2.68 11.51 8.67
C SER A 94 -3.17 10.25 9.37
N VAL A 95 -3.61 9.23 8.61
CA VAL A 95 -4.21 7.99 9.12
C VAL A 95 -3.24 7.14 9.95
N GLY A 96 -1.93 7.30 9.73
CA GLY A 96 -0.84 6.62 10.43
C GLY A 96 -0.10 7.47 11.46
N SER A 97 -0.74 8.55 11.92
CA SER A 97 -0.26 9.36 13.04
C SER A 97 -0.15 8.53 14.32
N LYS A 98 0.64 9.00 15.28
CA LYS A 98 0.81 8.30 16.57
C LYS A 98 -0.52 8.14 17.32
N GLU A 99 -1.35 9.17 17.28
CA GLU A 99 -2.66 9.19 17.93
C GLU A 99 -3.62 8.19 17.27
N ASN A 100 -3.74 8.23 15.94
CA ASN A 100 -4.55 7.26 15.21
C ASN A 100 -4.06 5.83 15.42
N PHE A 101 -2.74 5.61 15.40
CA PHE A 101 -2.16 4.31 15.70
C PHE A 101 -2.62 3.79 17.07
N LYS A 102 -2.51 4.61 18.12
CA LYS A 102 -2.91 4.27 19.49
C LYS A 102 -4.41 3.95 19.57
N ILE A 103 -5.27 4.78 19.01
CA ILE A 103 -6.72 4.56 19.00
C ILE A 103 -7.07 3.22 18.32
N LYS A 104 -6.43 2.93 17.18
CA LYS A 104 -6.70 1.71 16.40
C LYS A 104 -6.13 0.45 17.06
N THR A 105 -4.97 0.54 17.72
CA THR A 105 -4.42 -0.60 18.49
C THR A 105 -5.22 -0.86 19.76
N GLU A 106 -5.63 0.17 20.50
CA GLU A 106 -6.49 -0.01 21.68
C GLU A 106 -7.81 -0.67 21.32
N ALA A 107 -8.49 -0.21 20.27
CA ALA A 107 -9.69 -0.86 19.75
C ALA A 107 -9.42 -2.31 19.30
N PHE A 108 -8.26 -2.57 18.70
CA PHE A 108 -7.87 -3.92 18.30
C PHE A 108 -7.69 -4.86 19.50
N MET A 109 -7.09 -4.37 20.58
CA MET A 109 -6.79 -5.17 21.77
C MET A 109 -8.05 -5.63 22.51
N GLN A 110 -9.18 -4.95 22.33
CA GLN A 110 -10.48 -5.32 22.89
C GLN A 110 -11.13 -6.51 22.18
N TYR A 111 -10.69 -6.89 20.97
CA TYR A 111 -11.26 -8.07 20.29
C TYR A 111 -10.81 -9.39 20.92
N PRO A 112 -11.64 -10.45 20.85
CA PRO A 112 -11.23 -11.81 21.21
C PRO A 112 -10.05 -12.30 20.39
N ASP A 113 -9.21 -13.18 20.96
CA ASP A 113 -8.02 -13.72 20.29
C ASP A 113 -8.34 -14.47 18.99
N GLU A 114 -9.51 -15.11 18.92
CA GLU A 114 -10.00 -15.76 17.69
C GLU A 114 -10.19 -14.77 16.53
N VAL A 115 -10.62 -13.55 16.84
CA VAL A 115 -10.81 -12.48 15.86
C VAL A 115 -9.46 -11.87 15.49
N LYS A 116 -8.56 -11.68 16.46
CA LYS A 116 -7.20 -11.17 16.24
C LYS A 116 -6.40 -12.07 15.30
N LYS A 117 -6.53 -13.40 15.42
CA LYS A 117 -5.90 -14.37 14.50
C LYS A 117 -6.32 -14.20 13.04
N LYS A 118 -7.52 -13.67 12.77
CA LYS A 118 -8.03 -13.40 11.42
C LYS A 118 -7.60 -12.04 10.85
N ALA A 119 -6.90 -11.21 11.63
CA ALA A 119 -6.51 -9.86 11.22
C ALA A 119 -5.57 -9.87 10.02
N ASN A 120 -4.55 -10.74 10.03
CA ASN A 120 -3.61 -10.85 8.91
C ASN A 120 -4.31 -11.24 7.61
N ALA A 121 -5.27 -12.16 7.66
CA ALA A 121 -6.03 -12.56 6.47
C ALA A 121 -6.82 -11.37 5.88
N LYS A 122 -7.40 -10.52 6.73
CA LYS A 122 -8.09 -9.29 6.28
C LYS A 122 -7.17 -8.28 5.59
N LEU A 123 -5.86 -8.34 5.81
CA LEU A 123 -4.86 -7.47 5.17
C LEU A 123 -4.29 -8.10 3.91
N LEU A 124 -3.90 -9.38 4.02
CA LEU A 124 -3.18 -10.10 2.98
C LEU A 124 -4.11 -10.47 1.83
N ILE A 125 -5.37 -10.84 2.08
CA ILE A 125 -6.30 -11.22 1.00
C ILE A 125 -6.49 -10.05 0.00
N PRO A 126 -6.90 -8.84 0.42
CA PRO A 126 -7.01 -7.71 -0.51
C PRO A 126 -5.70 -7.40 -1.23
N PHE A 127 -4.57 -7.47 -0.51
CA PHE A 127 -3.26 -7.22 -1.09
C PHE A 127 -2.92 -8.23 -2.20
N PHE A 128 -3.08 -9.53 -1.95
CA PHE A 128 -2.79 -10.57 -2.93
C PHE A 128 -3.79 -10.59 -4.08
N VAL A 129 -5.07 -10.30 -3.82
CA VAL A 129 -6.07 -10.14 -4.90
C VAL A 129 -5.66 -9.00 -5.82
N LEU A 130 -5.28 -7.85 -5.25
CA LEU A 130 -4.83 -6.71 -6.03
C LEU A 130 -3.52 -6.99 -6.77
N LEU A 131 -2.58 -7.69 -6.14
CA LEU A 131 -1.33 -8.12 -6.77
C LEU A 131 -1.60 -9.07 -7.93
N ALA A 132 -2.54 -10.00 -7.78
CA ALA A 132 -2.96 -10.90 -8.85
C ALA A 132 -3.60 -10.15 -10.02
N ILE A 133 -4.46 -9.15 -9.74
CA ILE A 133 -5.03 -8.28 -10.77
C ILE A 133 -3.93 -7.55 -11.54
N VAL A 134 -2.98 -6.93 -10.83
CA VAL A 134 -1.84 -6.25 -11.46
C VAL A 134 -0.99 -7.23 -12.27
N GLY A 135 -0.74 -8.42 -11.74
CA GLY A 135 -0.02 -9.49 -12.44
C GLY A 135 -0.73 -9.88 -13.73
N VAL A 136 -2.03 -10.18 -13.66
CA VAL A 136 -2.84 -10.52 -14.84
C VAL A 136 -2.77 -9.39 -15.87
N LEU A 137 -3.01 -8.14 -15.47
CA LEU A 137 -2.95 -6.99 -16.38
C LEU A 137 -1.56 -6.79 -16.99
N ALA A 138 -0.50 -7.11 -16.25
CA ALA A 138 0.88 -6.99 -16.75
C ALA A 138 1.20 -8.05 -17.81
N PHE A 139 0.60 -9.24 -17.70
CA PHE A 139 0.83 -10.37 -18.60
C PHE A 139 -0.24 -10.53 -19.68
N SER A 140 -1.43 -9.93 -19.54
CA SER A 140 -2.59 -10.12 -20.42
C SER A 140 -2.51 -9.35 -21.75
N LYS A 141 -1.31 -9.09 -22.26
CA LYS A 141 -1.04 -8.21 -23.40
C LYS A 141 -1.55 -6.79 -23.17
N LEU A 142 -0.77 -6.07 -22.38
CA LEU A 142 -0.29 -4.75 -22.81
C LEU A 142 0.72 -4.94 -23.96
#